data_AF-A0AAN9CC72-F1
#
_entry.id   AF-A0AAN9CC72-F1
#
_cell.length_a   1.000
_cell.length_b   1.000
_cell.length_c   1.000
_cell.angle_alpha   90.00
_cell.angle_beta   90.00
_cell.angle_gamma   90.00
#
_symmetry.space_group_name_H-M   'P 1'
#
loop_
_entity.id
_entity.type
_entity.pdbx_description
1 polymer ?
#
loop_
_entity_poly.entity_id
_entity_poly.type
_entity_poly.pdbx_seq_one_letter_code
_entity_poly.pdbx_strand_id
1 'polypeptide(L)'
;MGSPVLDVSIPPAIKDYNRNMGGVDLSDALIGYYSILHKTKKWYRSFLFHFIDIAIVNAFILYKEMAIARQEKVMSHKAFRETLVMELKAVGSTTTAPPQPPPPASQGALHKPVYFSQDGTVGRRRCVHCHQRTTVK
;
A
#
# COMPACT_ATOMS: atom_id res chain seq x y z
N MET A 1 -53.20 9.89 9.61
CA MET A 1 -53.44 9.75 8.16
C MET A 1 -52.09 9.91 7.48
N GLY A 2 -51.58 8.88 6.81
CA GLY A 2 -50.30 8.93 6.10
C GLY A 2 -50.44 9.73 4.80
N SER A 3 -49.47 10.57 4.49
CA SER A 3 -49.44 11.33 3.23
C SER A 3 -49.52 10.39 2.02
N PRO A 4 -50.25 10.75 0.96
CA PRO A 4 -50.32 9.93 -0.23
C PRO A 4 -48.93 9.79 -0.85
N VAL A 5 -48.48 8.55 -1.04
CA VAL A 5 -47.25 8.24 -1.78
C VAL A 5 -47.55 8.45 -3.25
N LEU A 6 -46.96 9.48 -3.84
CA LEU A 6 -47.03 9.75 -5.27
C LEU A 6 -45.92 8.99 -5.98
N ASP A 7 -46.29 8.12 -6.92
CA ASP A 7 -45.34 7.44 -7.79
C ASP A 7 -44.89 8.40 -8.89
N VAL A 8 -43.63 8.85 -8.81
CA VAL A 8 -43.05 9.82 -9.74
C VAL A 8 -42.04 9.11 -10.62
N SER A 9 -42.27 9.18 -11.94
CA SER A 9 -41.33 8.63 -12.92
C SER A 9 -39.96 9.31 -12.80
N ILE A 10 -38.93 8.53 -12.45
CA ILE A 10 -37.56 9.03 -12.35
C ILE A 10 -37.04 9.37 -13.75
N PRO A 11 -36.55 10.60 -13.99
CA PRO A 11 -35.96 11.01 -15.25
C PRO A 11 -34.84 10.05 -15.69
N PRO A 12 -34.73 9.72 -17.00
CA PRO A 12 -33.69 8.81 -17.50
C PRO A 12 -32.27 9.20 -17.09
N ALA A 13 -31.94 10.49 -17.13
CA ALA A 13 -30.64 11.00 -16.73
C ALA A 13 -30.29 10.67 -15.26
N ILE A 14 -31.28 10.70 -14.35
CA ILE A 14 -31.07 10.35 -12.93
C ILE A 14 -30.91 8.84 -12.78
N LYS A 15 -31.64 8.03 -13.56
CA LYS A 15 -31.45 6.57 -13.56
C LYS A 15 -30.05 6.19 -14.01
N ASP A 16 -29.56 6.78 -15.10
CA ASP A 16 -28.23 6.51 -15.63
C ASP A 16 -27.14 6.95 -14.64
N TYR A 17 -27.28 8.15 -14.05
CA TYR A 17 -26.37 8.60 -13.00
C TYR A 17 -26.31 7.61 -11.83
N ASN A 18 -27.46 7.24 -11.26
CA ASN A 18 -27.53 6.34 -10.12
C ASN A 18 -26.98 4.94 -10.44
N ARG A 19 -27.15 4.49 -11.69
CA ARG A 19 -26.60 3.21 -12.16
C ARG A 19 -25.07 3.21 -12.21
N ASN A 20 -24.45 4.35 -12.50
CA ASN A 20 -23.02 4.45 -12.81
C ASN A 20 -22.17 5.15 -11.74
N MET A 21 -22.77 5.92 -10.82
CA MET A 21 -22.05 6.74 -9.83
C MET A 21 -21.24 5.95 -8.78
N GLY A 22 -21.61 4.69 -8.50
CA GLY A 22 -21.04 3.93 -7.38
C GLY A 22 -19.67 3.27 -7.63
N GLY A 23 -19.05 3.52 -8.78
CA GLY A 23 -17.77 2.88 -9.13
C GLY A 23 -16.63 3.25 -8.18
N VAL A 24 -16.55 4.53 -7.78
CA VAL A 24 -15.52 5.03 -6.86
C VAL A 24 -15.72 4.44 -5.46
N ASP A 25 -16.93 4.51 -4.93
CA ASP A 25 -17.27 3.96 -3.60
C ASP A 25 -16.97 2.46 -3.51
N LEU A 26 -17.22 1.72 -4.60
CA LEU A 26 -16.90 0.30 -4.66
C LEU A 26 -15.39 0.04 -4.63
N SER A 27 -14.60 0.82 -5.37
CA SER A 27 -13.14 0.73 -5.34
C SER A 27 -12.62 1.05 -3.94
N ASP A 28 -13.11 2.12 -3.31
CA ASP A 28 -12.72 2.52 -1.97
C ASP A 28 -13.08 1.46 -0.92
N ALA A 29 -14.25 0.83 -1.06
CA ALA A 29 -14.64 -0.30 -0.22
C ALA A 29 -13.68 -1.50 -0.42
N LEU A 30 -13.35 -1.86 -1.67
CA LEU A 30 -12.43 -2.95 -1.97
C LEU A 30 -11.02 -2.70 -1.41
N ILE A 31 -10.54 -1.46 -1.48
CA ILE A 31 -9.29 -1.04 -0.82
C ILE A 31 -9.42 -1.17 0.70
N GLY A 32 -10.51 -0.64 1.27
CA GLY A 32 -10.77 -0.62 2.70
C GLY A 32 -10.82 -2.00 3.36
N TYR A 33 -11.33 -3.03 2.67
CA TYR A 33 -11.39 -4.39 3.22
C TYR A 33 -10.02 -5.01 3.52
N TYR A 34 -8.97 -4.61 2.79
CA TYR A 34 -7.67 -5.28 2.83
C TYR A 34 -6.50 -4.29 2.67
N SER A 35 -6.60 -3.07 3.19
CA SER A 35 -5.56 -2.05 2.97
C SER A 35 -4.20 -2.45 3.52
N ILE A 36 -3.14 -2.17 2.75
CA ILE A 36 -1.74 -2.40 3.12
C ILE A 36 -1.18 -1.22 3.93
N LEU A 37 -1.98 -0.18 4.23
CA LEU A 37 -1.49 1.03 4.85
C LEU A 37 -0.94 0.80 6.27
N HIS A 38 0.38 0.86 6.41
CA HIS A 38 1.07 0.82 7.70
C HIS A 38 1.37 2.25 8.20
N LYS A 39 1.27 2.46 9.52
CA LYS A 39 1.66 3.74 10.14
C LYS A 39 3.13 4.05 9.81
N THR A 40 3.36 5.12 9.05
CA THR A 40 4.69 5.57 8.61
C THR A 40 4.90 7.03 8.94
N LYS A 41 6.11 7.39 9.39
CA LYS A 41 6.51 8.79 9.62
C LYS A 41 6.80 9.55 8.32
N LYS A 42 7.00 8.83 7.21
CA LYS A 42 7.35 9.40 5.91
C LYS A 42 6.11 9.39 5.01
N TRP A 43 5.59 10.59 4.70
CA TRP A 43 4.32 10.78 3.97
C TRP A 43 4.29 10.07 2.61
N TYR A 44 5.39 10.09 1.85
CA TYR A 44 5.45 9.48 0.51
C TYR A 44 5.23 7.95 0.53
N ARG A 45 5.55 7.28 1.64
CA ARG A 45 5.30 5.84 1.79
C ARG A 45 3.80 5.55 1.86
N SER A 46 3.02 6.47 2.44
CA SER A 46 1.56 6.37 2.46
C SER A 46 1.00 6.35 1.04
N PHE A 47 1.46 7.28 0.18
CA PHE A 47 1.07 7.33 -1.23
C PHE A 47 1.49 6.07 -1.98
N LEU A 48 2.72 5.59 -1.77
CA LEU A 48 3.20 4.36 -2.41
C LEU A 48 2.30 3.15 -2.07
N PHE A 49 1.97 2.95 -0.80
CA PHE A 49 1.11 1.83 -0.40
C PHE A 49 -0.30 1.96 -0.96
N HIS A 50 -0.83 3.19 -1.03
CA HIS A 50 -2.12 3.43 -1.64
C HIS A 50 -2.13 3.12 -3.14
N PHE A 51 -1.07 3.48 -3.88
CA PHE A 51 -0.93 3.08 -5.29
C PHE A 51 -0.90 1.56 -5.48
N ILE A 52 -0.25 0.84 -4.57
CA ILE A 52 -0.25 -0.63 -4.59
C ILE A 52 -1.66 -1.17 -4.34
N ASP A 53 -2.39 -0.63 -3.35
CA ASP A 53 -3.78 -1.01 -3.08
C ASP A 53 -4.68 -0.81 -4.31
N ILE A 54 -4.57 0.35 -4.99
CA ILE A 54 -5.29 0.64 -6.24
C ILE A 54 -4.92 -0.37 -7.34
N ALA A 55 -3.63 -0.63 -7.53
CA ALA A 55 -3.16 -1.56 -8.56
C ALA A 55 -3.70 -2.98 -8.34
N ILE A 56 -3.75 -3.45 -7.09
CA ILE A 56 -4.30 -4.76 -6.73
C ILE A 56 -5.81 -4.82 -7.02
N VAL A 57 -6.57 -3.78 -6.66
CA VAL A 57 -8.01 -3.72 -6.94
C VAL A 57 -8.28 -3.69 -8.44
N ASN A 58 -7.53 -2.89 -9.21
CA ASN A 58 -7.65 -2.85 -10.66
C ASN A 58 -7.32 -4.21 -11.30
N ALA A 59 -6.24 -4.87 -10.86
CA ALA A 59 -5.89 -6.20 -11.33
C ALA A 59 -6.99 -7.23 -11.01
N PHE A 60 -7.63 -7.12 -9.83
CA PHE A 60 -8.75 -7.97 -9.47
C PHE A 60 -9.97 -7.73 -10.36
N ILE A 61 -10.32 -6.49 -10.67
CA ILE A 61 -11.42 -6.15 -11.58
C ILE A 61 -11.17 -6.76 -12.97
N LEU A 62 -9.97 -6.57 -13.53
CA LEU A 62 -9.58 -7.16 -14.81
C LEU A 62 -9.63 -8.70 -14.78
N TYR A 63 -9.14 -9.32 -13.71
CA TYR A 63 -9.25 -10.76 -13.51
C TYR A 63 -10.71 -11.22 -13.54
N LYS A 64 -11.62 -10.52 -12.83
CA LYS A 64 -13.05 -10.86 -12.82
C LYS A 64 -13.64 -10.78 -14.23
N GLU A 65 -13.36 -9.71 -14.96
CA GLU A 65 -13.86 -9.53 -16.33
C GLU A 65 -13.37 -10.66 -17.25
N MET A 66 -12.08 -11.01 -17.17
CA MET A 66 -11.51 -12.11 -17.95
C MET A 66 -12.10 -13.47 -17.57
N ALA A 67 -12.27 -13.77 -16.28
CA ALA A 67 -12.86 -15.02 -15.82
C ALA A 67 -14.32 -15.15 -16.26
N ILE A 68 -15.10 -14.07 -16.19
CA ILE A 68 -16.49 -14.04 -16.68
C ILE A 68 -16.52 -14.28 -18.20
N ALA A 69 -15.66 -13.61 -18.96
CA ALA A 69 -15.57 -13.79 -20.41
C ALA A 69 -15.21 -15.24 -20.81
N ARG A 70 -14.43 -15.94 -19.96
CA ARG A 70 -14.05 -17.35 -20.13
C ARG A 70 -15.06 -18.34 -19.54
N GLN A 71 -16.16 -17.87 -18.94
CA GLN A 71 -17.12 -18.70 -18.21
C GLN A 71 -16.50 -19.49 -17.05
N GLU A 72 -15.45 -18.94 -16.44
CA GLU A 72 -14.78 -19.52 -15.29
C GLU A 72 -15.40 -19.04 -13.98
N LYS A 73 -15.28 -19.87 -12.93
CA LYS A 73 -15.67 -19.46 -11.59
C LYS A 73 -14.73 -18.38 -11.07
N VAL A 74 -15.29 -17.19 -10.87
CA VAL A 74 -14.57 -16.05 -10.28
C VAL A 74 -14.22 -16.35 -8.82
N MET A 75 -12.94 -16.20 -8.46
CA MET A 75 -12.51 -16.31 -7.06
C MET A 75 -12.87 -15.05 -6.24
N SER A 76 -12.92 -15.21 -4.92
CA SER A 76 -13.16 -14.06 -4.02
C SER A 76 -11.95 -13.12 -4.01
N HIS A 77 -12.17 -11.86 -3.64
CA HIS A 77 -11.09 -10.86 -3.55
C HIS A 77 -9.97 -11.31 -2.59
N LYS A 78 -10.33 -11.96 -1.48
CA LYS A 78 -9.39 -12.54 -0.53
C LYS A 78 -8.52 -13.61 -1.19
N ALA A 79 -9.15 -14.59 -1.84
CA ALA A 79 -8.45 -15.70 -2.49
C ALA A 79 -7.52 -15.18 -3.59
N PHE A 80 -7.97 -14.18 -4.37
CA PHE A 80 -7.14 -13.51 -5.37
C PHE A 80 -5.87 -12.91 -4.76
N ARG A 81 -5.99 -12.18 -3.65
CA ARG A 81 -4.83 -11.59 -2.96
C ARG A 81 -3.90 -12.64 -2.38
N GLU A 82 -4.42 -13.72 -1.81
CA GLU A 82 -3.60 -14.84 -1.30
C GLU A 82 -2.78 -15.48 -2.43
N THR A 83 -3.41 -15.75 -3.58
CA THR A 83 -2.72 -16.25 -4.77
C THR A 83 -1.65 -15.28 -5.25
N LEU A 84 -1.98 -13.99 -5.39
CA LEU A 84 -1.04 -12.95 -5.82
C LEU A 84 0.20 -12.90 -4.92
N VAL A 85 0.02 -12.98 -3.59
CA VAL A 85 1.13 -12.98 -2.64
C VAL A 85 2.03 -14.21 -2.83
N MET A 86 1.44 -15.39 -3.06
CA MET A 86 2.20 -16.62 -3.28
C MET A 86 3.01 -16.55 -4.58
N GLU A 87 2.42 -16.05 -5.66
CA GLU A 87 3.10 -15.86 -6.95
C GLU A 87 4.26 -14.87 -6.83
N LEU A 88 4.05 -13.71 -6.19
CA LEU A 88 5.10 -12.71 -5.99
C LEU A 88 6.28 -13.23 -5.14
N LYS A 89 6.00 -14.05 -4.12
CA LYS A 89 7.05 -14.70 -3.31
C LYS A 89 7.92 -15.65 -4.14
N ALA A 90 7.29 -16.42 -5.05
CA ALA A 90 8.01 -17.33 -5.93
C ALA A 90 8.97 -16.57 -6.86
N VAL A 91 8.51 -15.46 -7.45
CA VAL A 91 9.36 -14.59 -8.30
C VAL A 91 10.58 -14.10 -7.52
N GLY A 92 10.39 -13.58 -6.30
CA GLY A 92 11.48 -13.07 -5.47
C GLY A 92 12.54 -14.12 -5.09
N SER A 93 12.14 -15.40 -4.97
CA SER A 93 13.05 -16.49 -4.58
C SER A 93 13.98 -16.95 -5.73
N THR A 94 13.55 -16.77 -6.98
CA THR A 94 14.37 -17.10 -8.16
C THR A 94 15.49 -16.10 -8.43
N THR A 95 15.39 -14.88 -7.88
CA THR A 95 16.41 -13.83 -7.99
C THR A 95 17.25 -13.77 -6.72
N THR A 96 17.93 -14.87 -6.39
CA THR A 96 18.93 -14.84 -5.31
C THR A 96 20.30 -15.00 -5.95
N ALA A 97 20.98 -13.88 -6.21
CA ALA A 97 22.44 -13.90 -6.20
C ALA A 97 22.89 -14.57 -4.89
N PRO A 98 23.95 -15.41 -4.89
CA PRO A 98 24.39 -16.11 -3.69
C PRO A 98 24.44 -15.17 -2.49
N PRO A 99 24.00 -15.60 -1.29
CA PRO A 99 24.06 -14.76 -0.11
C PRO A 99 25.49 -14.26 0.06
N GLN A 100 25.71 -12.98 -0.22
CA GLN A 100 27.00 -12.37 0.02
C GLN A 100 27.26 -12.50 1.52
N PRO A 101 28.46 -12.97 1.93
CA PRO A 101 28.82 -12.91 3.34
C PRO A 101 28.58 -11.47 3.82
N PRO A 102 28.06 -11.30 5.05
CA PRO A 102 27.84 -9.97 5.59
C PRO A 102 29.12 -9.16 5.37
N PRO A 103 29.04 -7.92 4.85
CA PRO A 103 30.24 -7.10 4.72
C PRO A 103 30.94 -7.11 6.07
N PRO A 104 32.27 -7.32 6.12
CA PRO A 104 32.99 -7.36 7.38
C PRO A 104 32.59 -6.13 8.17
N ALA A 105 32.09 -6.35 9.39
CA ALA A 105 31.65 -5.27 10.26
C ALA A 105 32.73 -4.21 10.20
N SER A 106 32.38 -3.00 9.71
CA SER A 106 33.35 -1.93 9.65
C SER A 106 33.86 -1.76 11.07
N GLN A 107 35.12 -2.09 11.32
CA GLN A 107 35.80 -1.88 12.60
C GLN A 107 35.98 -0.38 12.89
N GLY A 108 35.20 0.49 12.23
CA GLY A 108 35.00 1.86 12.65
C GLY A 108 34.13 1.83 13.91
N ALA A 109 34.71 2.27 15.02
CA ALA A 109 34.03 2.44 16.29
C ALA A 109 32.60 2.98 16.09
N LEU A 110 31.60 2.21 16.55
CA LEU A 110 30.23 2.70 16.66
C LEU A 110 30.23 3.92 17.58
N HIS A 111 30.21 5.12 16.99
CA HIS A 111 30.18 6.37 17.73
C HIS A 111 28.79 6.59 18.35
N LYS A 112 28.54 5.91 19.46
CA LYS A 112 27.33 6.06 20.27
C LYS A 112 27.49 7.20 21.29
N PRO A 113 26.43 8.00 21.56
CA PRO A 113 26.45 8.95 22.67
C PRO A 113 26.75 8.24 23.99
N VAL A 114 27.65 8.81 24.79
CA VAL A 114 27.94 8.30 26.15
C VAL A 114 26.84 8.68 27.13
N TYR A 115 26.14 9.79 26.87
CA TYR A 115 25.06 10.30 27.71
C TYR A 115 23.82 10.61 26.87
N PHE A 116 22.66 10.21 27.40
CA PHE A 116 21.36 10.55 26.84
C PHE A 116 20.73 11.62 27.75
N SER A 117 20.60 12.84 27.24
CA SER A 117 19.82 13.88 27.92
C SER A 117 18.32 13.59 27.72
N GLN A 118 17.49 13.99 28.69
CA GLN A 118 16.02 13.98 28.54
C GLN A 118 15.53 14.96 27.46
N ASP A 119 16.37 15.93 27.10
CA ASP A 119 16.12 16.82 25.97
C ASP A 119 16.42 16.08 24.64
N GLY A 120 15.35 15.74 23.92
CA GLY A 120 15.41 15.03 22.64
C GLY A 120 16.09 15.81 21.50
N THR A 121 16.44 17.08 21.68
CA THR A 121 17.28 17.83 20.74
C THR A 121 18.76 17.43 20.84
N VAL A 122 19.21 16.95 22.00
CA VAL A 122 20.60 16.52 22.24
C VAL A 122 20.94 15.25 21.46
N GLY A 123 19.98 14.34 21.28
CA GLY A 123 20.15 13.12 20.47
C GLY A 123 20.23 13.35 18.95
N ARG A 124 19.97 14.58 18.47
CA ARG A 124 20.14 14.96 17.05
C ARG A 124 21.53 15.53 16.74
N ARG A 125 22.42 15.66 17.74
CA ARG A 125 23.79 16.15 17.52
C ARG A 125 24.58 15.11 16.73
N ARG A 126 25.23 15.54 15.65
CA ARG A 126 26.14 14.68 14.87
C ARG A 126 27.39 14.38 15.71
N CYS A 127 27.93 13.17 15.59
CA CYS A 127 29.21 12.83 16.21
C CYS A 127 30.29 13.84 15.77
N VAL A 128 31.02 14.43 16.71
CA VAL A 128 32.07 15.42 16.44
C VAL A 128 33.13 14.86 15.48
N HIS A 129 33.56 13.62 15.69
CA HIS A 129 34.53 12.96 14.82
C HIS A 129 33.98 12.65 13.42
N CYS A 130 32.71 12.24 13.30
CA CYS A 130 32.10 12.04 11.99
C CYS A 130 31.90 13.37 11.25
N HIS A 131 31.50 14.42 11.97
CA HIS A 131 31.32 15.76 11.41
C HIS A 131 32.64 16.32 10.86
N GLN A 132 33.74 16.17 11.61
CA GLN A 132 35.07 16.60 11.19
C GLN A 132 35.62 15.79 10.00
N ARG A 133 35.24 14.50 9.89
CA ARG A 133 35.60 13.64 8.76
C ARG A 133 34.71 13.82 7.53
N THR A 134 33.58 14.50 7.68
CA THR A 134 32.70 14.83 6.55
C THR A 134 33.24 16.11 5.93
N THR A 135 34.03 15.99 4.86
CA THR A 135 34.38 17.13 4.01
C THR A 135 33.11 17.60 3.28
N VAL A 136 32.32 18.45 3.92
CA VAL A 136 31.20 19.12 3.27
C VAL A 136 31.77 20.30 2.48
N LYS A 137 31.69 20.25 1.15
CA LYS A 137 31.53 21.45 0.33
C LYS A 137 30.05 21.82 0.33
#